data_AF-A0A6G0Y5B1-F1
#
_entry.id   AF-A0A6G0Y5B1-F1
#
_cell.length_a   1.000
_cell.length_b   1.000
_cell.length_c   1.000
_cell.angle_alpha   90.00
_cell.angle_beta   90.00
_cell.angle_gamma   90.00
#
_symmetry.space_group_name_H-M   'P 1'
#
loop_
_entity.id
_entity.type
_entity.pdbx_description
1 polymer ?
#
loop_
_entity_poly.entity_id
_entity_poly.type
_entity_poly.pdbx_seq_one_letter_code
_entity_poly.pdbx_strand_id
1 'polypeptide(L)'
;MHFALLNLKHFCIKNSLNKLSMNQLGKKDGLDWTKTRSMIRYIFRNTYIEIIICTKLEYTNEEKLIIFKQFHGSLLGGHAGLNT
;
A
#
# COMPACT_ATOMS: atom_id res chain seq x y z
N MET A 1 1.40 17.09 7.79
CA MET A 1 1.13 15.68 8.19
C MET A 1 0.20 15.58 9.40
N HIS A 2 0.54 16.18 10.56
CA HIS A 2 -0.28 16.10 11.80
C HIS A 2 -1.77 16.43 11.60
N PHE A 3 -2.10 17.62 11.07
CA PHE A 3 -3.50 18.02 10.85
C PHE A 3 -4.25 17.10 9.90
N ALA A 4 -3.58 16.59 8.85
CA ALA A 4 -4.18 15.65 7.92
C ALA A 4 -4.57 14.33 8.62
N LEU A 5 -3.72 13.82 9.53
CA LEU A 5 -4.02 12.61 10.31
C LEU A 5 -5.15 12.83 11.32
N LEU A 6 -5.23 14.01 11.96
CA LEU A 6 -6.36 14.36 12.84
C LEU A 6 -7.68 14.41 12.07
N ASN A 7 -7.69 15.05 10.90
CA ASN A 7 -8.88 15.12 10.06
C ASN A 7 -9.28 13.72 9.57
N LEU A 8 -8.30 12.88 9.22
CA LEU A 8 -8.55 11.50 8.83
C LEU A 8 -9.17 10.69 9.99
N LYS A 9 -8.63 10.81 11.22
CA LYS A 9 -9.23 10.21 12.41
C LYS A 9 -10.68 10.67 12.61
N HIS A 10 -10.93 11.98 12.54
CA HIS A 10 -12.27 12.53 12.70
C HIS A 10 -13.23 11.98 11.64
N PHE A 11 -12.77 11.92 10.38
CA PHE A 11 -13.54 11.34 9.28
C PHE A 11 -13.87 9.87 9.52
N CYS A 12 -12.90 9.06 9.95
CA CYS A 12 -13.13 7.65 10.24
C CYS A 12 -14.17 7.46 11.36
N ILE A 13 -14.04 8.20 12.46
CA ILE A 13 -14.99 8.13 13.59
C ILE A 13 -16.39 8.55 13.14
N LYS A 14 -16.50 9.68 12.44
CA LYS A 14 -17.79 10.21 11.97
C LYS A 14 -18.53 9.24 11.05
N ASN A 15 -17.79 8.46 10.26
CA ASN A 15 -18.36 7.52 9.29
C ASN A 15 -18.31 6.06 9.78
N SER A 16 -18.05 5.82 11.06
CA SER A 16 -17.98 4.47 11.65
C SER A 16 -17.00 3.52 10.94
N LEU A 17 -15.92 4.07 10.37
CA LEU A 17 -14.86 3.30 9.72
C LEU A 17 -13.91 2.76 10.79
N ASN A 18 -13.89 1.44 10.92
CA ASN A 18 -13.06 0.73 11.89
C ASN A 18 -11.77 0.14 11.29
N LYS A 19 -11.57 0.26 9.98
CA LYS A 19 -10.40 -0.28 9.29
C LYS A 19 -9.91 0.69 8.22
N LEU A 20 -8.60 0.96 8.21
CA LEU A 20 -7.93 1.85 7.29
C LEU A 20 -6.71 1.15 6.71
N SER A 21 -6.66 1.04 5.38
CA SER A 21 -5.47 0.57 4.67
C SER A 21 -4.78 1.75 3.99
N MET A 22 -3.47 1.86 4.14
CA MET A 22 -2.69 2.99 3.62
C MET A 22 -1.24 2.60 3.34
N ASN A 23 -0.57 3.35 2.48
CA ASN A 23 0.87 3.18 2.25
C ASN A 23 1.71 3.80 3.38
N GLN A 24 3.03 3.55 3.36
CA GLN A 24 3.98 4.28 4.19
C GLN A 24 4.01 5.77 3.82
N LEU A 25 3.29 6.59 4.57
CA LEU A 25 3.25 8.04 4.36
C LEU A 25 4.64 8.66 4.52
N GLY A 26 4.93 9.68 3.69
CA GLY A 26 6.14 10.48 3.81
C GLY A 26 7.43 9.80 3.33
N LYS A 27 7.41 8.51 2.95
CA LYS A 27 8.61 7.81 2.43
C LYS A 27 9.17 8.50 1.18
N LYS A 28 8.30 8.96 0.28
CA LYS A 28 8.70 9.70 -0.94
C LYS A 28 9.14 11.14 -0.65
N ASP A 29 8.67 11.69 0.46
CA ASP A 29 8.92 13.08 0.87
C ASP A 29 10.14 13.19 1.81
N GLY A 30 10.91 12.10 1.97
CA GLY A 30 12.09 12.05 2.84
C GLY A 30 11.79 12.04 4.34
N LEU A 31 10.55 11.76 4.74
CA LEU A 31 10.18 11.71 6.15
C LEU A 31 10.66 10.42 6.81
N ASP A 32 11.13 10.56 8.06
CA ASP A 32 11.45 9.45 8.93
C ASP A 32 10.18 8.62 9.23
N TRP A 33 10.20 7.36 8.77
CA TRP A 33 9.08 6.44 8.95
C TRP A 33 8.83 6.12 10.43
N THR A 34 9.87 6.03 11.26
CA THR A 34 9.74 5.77 12.70
C THR A 34 8.97 6.90 13.39
N LYS A 35 9.31 8.16 13.07
CA LYS A 35 8.58 9.33 13.57
C LYS A 35 7.15 9.38 13.05
N THR A 36 6.95 9.12 11.76
CA THR A 36 5.63 9.08 11.11
C THR A 36 4.73 8.01 11.75
N ARG A 37 5.26 6.80 11.93
CA ARG A 37 4.57 5.68 12.57
C ARG A 37 4.17 6.01 14.01
N SER A 38 5.06 6.62 14.78
CA SER A 38 4.77 7.08 16.14
C SER A 38 3.66 8.13 16.17
N MET A 39 3.67 9.08 15.23
CA MET A 39 2.62 10.08 15.09
C MET A 39 1.25 9.45 14.76
N ILE A 40 1.21 8.48 13.83
CA ILE A 40 -0.01 7.74 13.50
C ILE A 40 -0.54 7.01 14.74
N ARG A 41 0.31 6.24 15.44
CA ARG A 41 -0.08 5.52 16.68
C ARG A 41 -0.61 6.47 17.75
N TYR A 42 0.04 7.60 17.94
CA TYR A 42 -0.37 8.60 18.92
C TYR A 42 -1.73 9.21 18.58
N ILE A 43 -1.95 9.62 17.33
CA ILE A 43 -3.20 10.27 16.92
C ILE A 43 -4.38 9.29 17.02
N PHE A 44 -4.20 8.07 16.54
CA PHE A 44 -5.24 7.04 16.53
C PHE A 44 -5.37 6.26 17.84
N ARG A 45 -4.61 6.63 18.89
CA ARG A 45 -4.77 6.04 20.23
C ARG A 45 -6.20 6.19 20.74
N ASN A 46 -6.63 5.22 21.55
CA ASN A 46 -7.97 5.16 22.14
C ASN A 46 -9.09 5.13 21.09
N THR A 47 -8.82 4.51 19.94
CA THR A 47 -9.84 4.20 18.94
C THR A 47 -9.79 2.72 18.59
N TYR A 48 -10.90 2.18 18.08
CA TYR A 48 -10.97 0.81 17.56
C TYR A 48 -10.58 0.72 16.08
N ILE A 49 -9.92 1.74 15.54
CA ILE A 49 -9.55 1.80 14.12
C ILE A 49 -8.29 0.96 13.90
N GLU A 50 -8.44 -0.16 13.20
CA GLU A 50 -7.33 -0.98 12.73
C GLU A 50 -6.65 -0.31 11.54
N ILE A 51 -5.35 -0.03 11.64
CA ILE A 51 -4.56 0.57 10.56
C ILE A 51 -3.61 -0.47 9.99
N ILE A 52 -3.79 -0.77 8.70
CA ILE A 52 -2.92 -1.64 7.91
C ILE A 52 -1.99 -0.76 7.08
N ILE A 53 -0.68 -0.94 7.26
CA ILE A 53 0.33 -0.29 6.43
C ILE A 53 0.76 -1.22 5.31
N CYS A 54 0.40 -0.86 4.08
CA CYS A 54 0.85 -1.54 2.87
C CYS A 54 2.23 -1.01 2.47
N THR A 55 3.24 -1.87 2.58
CA THR A 55 4.54 -1.64 1.96
C THR A 55 4.49 -2.13 0.52
N LYS A 56 5.24 -1.48 -0.38
CA LYS A 56 5.41 -2.00 -1.73
C LYS A 56 6.06 -3.39 -1.61
N LEU A 57 5.54 -4.38 -2.31
CA LEU A 57 6.28 -5.63 -2.50
C LEU A 57 7.51 -5.27 -3.35
N GLU A 58 8.68 -5.34 -2.74
CA GLU A 58 9.94 -5.22 -3.47
C GLU A 58 10.35 -6.63 -3.85
N TYR A 59 10.11 -6.97 -5.12
CA TYR A 59 10.63 -8.20 -5.70
C TYR A 59 12.14 -8.05 -5.94
N THR A 60 12.89 -9.10 -5.64
CA THR A 60 14.29 -9.17 -6.08
C THR A 60 14.36 -9.17 -7.60
N ASN A 61 15.54 -8.89 -8.18
CA ASN A 61 15.67 -8.91 -9.64
C ASN A 61 15.38 -10.31 -10.21
N GLU A 62 15.70 -11.36 -9.46
CA GLU A 62 15.40 -12.75 -9.80
C GLU A 62 13.89 -13.00 -9.78
N GLU A 63 13.17 -12.55 -8.75
CA GLU A 63 11.71 -12.66 -8.67
C GLU A 63 11.01 -11.88 -9.79
N LYS A 64 11.49 -10.67 -10.10
CA LYS A 64 11.00 -9.90 -11.27
C LYS A 64 11.19 -10.67 -12.57
N LEU A 65 12.34 -11.34 -12.73
CA LEU A 65 12.63 -12.14 -13.92
C LEU A 65 11.72 -13.37 -14.02
N ILE A 66 11.40 -14.02 -12.88
CA ILE A 66 10.48 -15.16 -12.82
C ILE A 66 9.06 -14.71 -13.19
N ILE A 67 8.58 -13.61 -12.62
CA ILE A 67 7.26 -13.04 -12.96
C ILE A 67 7.22 -12.70 -14.45
N PHE A 68 8.24 -12.00 -14.97
CA PHE A 68 8.34 -11.67 -16.39
C PHE A 68 8.27 -12.92 -17.27
N LYS A 69 9.03 -13.97 -16.94
CA LYS A 69 9.02 -15.25 -17.68
C LYS A 69 7.66 -15.94 -17.64
N GLN A 70 6.93 -15.90 -16.52
CA GLN A 70 5.60 -16.51 -16.43
C GLN A 70 4.57 -15.79 -17.31
N PHE A 71 4.62 -14.46 -17.34
CA PHE A 71 3.70 -13.66 -18.17
C PHE A 71 4.00 -13.77 -19.68
N HIS A 72 5.26 -14.01 -20.07
CA HIS A 72 5.64 -14.20 -21.48
C HIS A 72 5.78 -15.67 -21.91
N GLY A 73 5.82 -16.61 -20.97
CA GLY A 73 5.91 -18.06 -21.23
C GLY A 73 4.57 -18.79 -21.25
N SER A 74 3.47 -18.09 -20.93
CA SER A 74 2.13 -18.60 -21.19
C SER A 74 1.88 -18.60 -22.70
N LEU A 75 1.56 -19.78 -23.24
CA LEU A 75 1.25 -20.06 -24.64
C LEU A 75 0.14 -19.16 -25.24
N LEU A 76 -0.57 -18.40 -24.40
CA LEU A 76 -1.73 -17.58 -24.77
C LEU A 76 -1.41 -16.09 -24.98
N GLY A 77 -0.13 -15.72 -25.09
CA GLY A 77 0.35 -14.40 -25.47
C GLY A 77 0.33 -14.13 -26.98
N GLY A 78 -0.84 -14.27 -27.62
CA GLY A 78 -1.28 -13.43 -28.75
C GLY A 78 -0.45 -13.34 -30.03
N HIS A 79 -0.42 -14.41 -30.85
CA HIS A 79 -0.71 -14.35 -32.31
C HIS A 79 -0.72 -15.78 -32.89
N ALA A 80 -1.81 -16.52 -32.68
CA ALA A 80 -2.14 -17.60 -33.60
C ALA A 80 -2.94 -16.97 -34.74
N GLY A 81 -2.24 -16.42 -35.73
CA GLY A 81 -2.83 -16.20 -37.04
C GLY A 81 -3.21 -17.57 -37.59
N LEU A 82 -4.51 -17.89 -37.53
CA LEU A 82 -5.06 -19.01 -38.28
C LEU A 82 -4.90 -18.64 -39.76
N ASN A 83 -3.84 -19.16 -40.38
CA ASN A 83 -3.77 -19.27 -41.84
C ASN A 83 -4.81 -20.32 -42.25
N THR A 84 -6.01 -19.86 -42.61
CA THR A 84 -6.86 -20.53 -43.60
C THR A 84 -6.40 -20.14 -45.00
#